data_AF-A0A933W0M3-F1
#
_entry.id   AF-A0A933W0M3-F1
#
_cell.length_a   1.000
_cell.length_b   1.000
_cell.length_c   1.000
_cell.angle_alpha   90.00
_cell.angle_beta   90.00
_cell.angle_gamma   90.00
#
_symmetry.space_group_name_H-M   'P 1'
#
loop_
_entity.id
_entity.type
_entity.pdbx_description
1 polymer ?
#
loop_
_entity_poly.entity_id
_entity_poly.type
_entity_poly.pdbx_seq_one_letter_code
_entity_poly.pdbx_strand_id
1 'polypeptide(L)'
;MNPLAPTVIVPYSGNSAFCEVALRAAAAAGFVTVDLNDLAEFSSNEWELFAGGYSHSSLNSVAFEMLCFKRYFRVKAFAERARIESFIMIDTDVMLFPAALSQAEALFERMKSDRCVALLSVVVRPKEFWHASPHCSFWTFAGLEQFVAYLLNLSSCPEAMSDLVASNRSLRNYTGFSDMVALGAWMNANSLVRSILDVPSAGLWDHNITMSAQNSRRYVSSFGSKVVLVLGDGRPLAFEWSGWRPKATTVNNLHLQGKAKLAMRLIDQKKTVAANLLLAVLGLAKWVRQLFRSAQRAAS
;
A
#
# COMPACT_ATOMS: atom_id res chain seq x y z
N MET A 1 -1.54 19.43 26.10
CA MET A 1 -1.29 17.98 25.94
C MET A 1 -0.68 17.78 24.58
N ASN A 2 0.47 17.11 24.47
CA ASN A 2 0.95 16.71 23.13
C ASN A 2 -0.15 15.86 22.49
N PRO A 3 -0.62 16.17 21.28
CA PRO A 3 -1.46 15.23 20.56
C PRO A 3 -0.70 13.90 20.50
N LEU A 4 -1.38 12.80 20.81
CA LEU A 4 -0.79 11.47 20.66
C LEU A 4 -0.33 11.35 19.21
N ALA A 5 0.94 10.95 19.01
CA ALA A 5 1.48 10.78 17.67
C ALA A 5 0.57 9.83 16.85
N PRO A 6 0.46 10.02 15.52
CA PRO A 6 -0.35 9.15 14.68
C PRO A 6 -0.02 7.67 14.89
N THR A 7 -1.06 6.85 14.89
CA THR A 7 -0.92 5.40 15.05
C THR A 7 -0.74 4.71 13.70
N VAL A 8 0.25 3.84 13.61
CA VAL A 8 0.50 2.93 12.49
C VAL A 8 0.07 1.53 12.89
N ILE A 9 -0.83 0.95 12.12
CA ILE A 9 -1.36 -0.40 12.33
C ILE A 9 -0.84 -1.31 11.22
N VAL A 10 -0.16 -2.39 11.61
CA VAL A 10 0.28 -3.47 10.72
C VAL A 10 -0.69 -4.65 10.90
N PRO A 11 -1.62 -4.87 9.96
CA PRO A 11 -2.77 -5.74 10.23
C PRO A 11 -2.48 -7.23 10.05
N TYR A 12 -1.43 -7.56 9.30
CA TYR A 12 -1.00 -8.92 9.08
C TYR A 12 0.50 -9.00 8.85
N SER A 13 1.12 -9.92 9.55
CA SER A 13 2.51 -10.32 9.51
C SER A 13 2.50 -11.78 9.93
N GLY A 14 2.41 -12.69 8.96
CA GLY A 14 3.00 -14.00 9.22
C GLY A 14 4.39 -13.72 9.78
N ASN A 15 4.69 -14.19 11.00
CA ASN A 15 5.84 -13.77 11.79
C ASN A 15 7.10 -13.71 10.90
N SER A 16 7.47 -12.51 10.48
CA SER A 16 8.46 -12.32 9.42
C SER A 16 9.38 -11.20 9.81
N ALA A 17 10.67 -11.40 9.57
CA ALA A 17 11.68 -10.40 9.85
C ALA A 17 11.52 -9.10 9.04
N PHE A 18 10.55 -9.03 8.10
CA PHE A 18 10.17 -7.80 7.43
C PHE A 18 9.22 -6.97 8.28
N CYS A 19 8.32 -7.60 9.04
CA CYS A 19 7.46 -6.90 10.00
C CYS A 19 8.28 -6.15 11.05
N GLU A 20 9.27 -6.84 11.64
CA GLU A 20 10.17 -6.23 12.61
C GLU A 20 10.87 -4.97 12.04
N VAL A 21 11.28 -5.02 10.77
CA VAL A 21 11.90 -3.88 10.10
C VAL A 21 10.87 -2.77 9.85
N ALA A 22 9.67 -3.10 9.39
CA ALA A 22 8.60 -2.12 9.16
C ALA A 22 8.19 -1.39 10.45
N LEU A 23 7.96 -2.14 11.53
CA LEU A 23 7.62 -1.61 12.86
C LEU A 23 8.77 -0.78 13.43
N ARG A 24 10.01 -1.27 13.36
CA ARG A 24 11.19 -0.51 13.80
C ARG A 24 11.33 0.80 13.04
N ALA A 25 11.16 0.78 11.72
CA ALA A 25 11.24 1.98 10.89
C ALA A 25 10.14 2.99 11.25
N ALA A 26 8.90 2.54 11.45
CA ALA A 26 7.80 3.38 11.89
C ALA A 26 8.04 3.96 13.29
N ALA A 27 8.47 3.15 14.26
CA ALA A 27 8.80 3.62 15.60
C ALA A 27 9.96 4.64 15.58
N ALA A 28 11.01 4.39 14.79
CA ALA A 28 12.13 5.31 14.62
C ALA A 28 11.72 6.63 13.93
N ALA A 29 10.66 6.61 13.12
CA ALA A 29 10.06 7.80 12.54
C ALA A 29 9.14 8.55 13.51
N GLY A 30 8.89 8.01 14.72
CA GLY A 30 8.12 8.64 15.79
C GLY A 30 6.64 8.26 15.85
N PHE A 31 6.20 7.22 15.13
CA PHE A 31 4.83 6.74 15.19
C PHE A 31 4.58 5.83 16.41
N VAL A 32 3.34 5.82 16.90
CA VAL A 32 2.85 4.73 17.76
C VAL A 32 2.57 3.52 16.86
N THR A 33 3.21 2.39 17.12
CA THR A 33 3.08 1.20 16.26
C THR A 33 2.26 0.12 16.92
N VAL A 34 1.34 -0.48 16.16
CA VAL A 34 0.53 -1.63 16.57
C VAL A 34 0.75 -2.76 15.59
N ASP A 35 1.19 -3.91 16.11
CA ASP A 35 1.19 -5.17 15.37
C ASP A 35 -0.08 -5.96 15.74
N LEU A 36 -0.96 -6.22 14.77
CA LEU A 36 -2.17 -7.02 15.03
C LEU A 36 -1.91 -8.53 15.02
N ASN A 37 -0.72 -9.04 14.69
CA ASN A 37 -0.47 -10.50 14.72
C ASN A 37 -0.46 -11.07 16.12
N ASP A 38 -0.09 -10.24 17.10
CA ASP A 38 -0.15 -10.60 18.51
C ASP A 38 -1.59 -10.64 19.06
N LEU A 39 -2.57 -10.18 18.28
CA LEU A 39 -3.97 -10.11 18.69
C LEU A 39 -4.78 -11.22 18.00
N ALA A 40 -4.71 -12.41 18.59
CA ALA A 40 -5.25 -13.66 18.07
C ALA A 40 -6.79 -13.68 17.86
N GLU A 41 -7.55 -12.70 18.37
CA GLU A 41 -9.02 -12.86 18.54
C GLU A 41 -9.86 -11.66 18.11
N PHE A 42 -9.56 -11.04 16.96
CA PHE A 42 -10.57 -10.19 16.32
C PHE A 42 -11.35 -11.00 15.28
N SER A 43 -12.16 -11.95 15.75
CA SER A 43 -13.28 -12.51 14.97
C SER A 43 -14.49 -11.61 15.19
N SER A 44 -14.97 -10.97 14.13
CA SER A 44 -16.25 -10.27 14.15
C SER A 44 -17.29 -11.08 13.37
N ASN A 45 -18.55 -11.00 13.77
CA ASN A 45 -19.66 -11.58 13.01
C ASN A 45 -19.67 -11.05 11.56
N GLU A 46 -19.22 -9.80 11.36
CA GLU A 46 -19.07 -9.20 10.03
C GLU A 46 -18.05 -9.96 9.17
N TRP A 47 -16.93 -10.41 9.73
CA TRP A 47 -15.95 -11.21 8.98
C TRP A 47 -16.56 -12.55 8.54
N GLU A 48 -17.30 -13.21 9.42
CA GLU A 48 -17.95 -14.49 9.10
C GLU A 48 -19.02 -14.32 8.01
N LEU A 49 -19.82 -13.24 8.08
CA LEU A 49 -20.79 -12.88 7.05
C LEU A 49 -20.12 -12.65 5.69
N PHE A 50 -19.06 -11.83 5.66
CA PHE A 50 -18.30 -11.60 4.43
C PHE A 50 -17.70 -12.90 3.88
N ALA A 51 -17.06 -13.69 4.74
CA ALA A 51 -16.42 -14.94 4.36
C ALA A 51 -17.41 -15.96 3.79
N GLY A 52 -18.64 -16.02 4.32
CA GLY A 52 -19.70 -16.89 3.83
C GLY A 52 -20.25 -16.47 2.45
N GLY A 53 -20.21 -15.17 2.12
CA GLY A 53 -20.66 -14.64 0.84
C GLY A 53 -19.56 -14.43 -0.22
N TYR A 54 -18.29 -14.61 0.14
CA TYR A 54 -17.17 -14.37 -0.76
C TYR A 54 -17.12 -15.39 -1.91
N SER A 55 -17.18 -14.91 -3.14
CA SER A 55 -17.03 -15.72 -4.36
C SER A 55 -15.67 -15.46 -5.00
N HIS A 56 -14.84 -16.49 -5.06
CA HIS A 56 -13.47 -16.35 -5.50
C HIS A 56 -13.35 -16.32 -7.03
N SER A 57 -12.72 -15.27 -7.55
CA SER A 57 -12.35 -15.16 -8.97
C SER A 57 -10.93 -14.65 -9.21
N SER A 58 -10.16 -14.42 -8.13
CA SER A 58 -8.78 -13.96 -8.19
C SER A 58 -7.84 -15.02 -8.77
N LEU A 59 -6.73 -14.57 -9.38
CA LEU A 59 -5.61 -15.44 -9.76
C LEU A 59 -4.74 -15.83 -8.56
N ASN A 60 -4.87 -15.14 -7.43
CA ASN A 60 -4.24 -15.54 -6.17
C ASN A 60 -5.01 -16.69 -5.53
N SER A 61 -4.43 -17.36 -4.55
CA SER A 61 -5.18 -18.40 -3.81
C SER A 61 -6.31 -17.80 -2.98
N VAL A 62 -7.39 -18.57 -2.79
CA VAL A 62 -8.50 -18.22 -1.87
C VAL A 62 -7.96 -17.82 -0.50
N ALA A 63 -7.05 -18.62 0.07
CA ALA A 63 -6.48 -18.36 1.38
C ALA A 63 -5.76 -17.00 1.45
N PHE A 64 -5.02 -16.63 0.41
CA PHE A 64 -4.34 -15.34 0.36
C PHE A 64 -5.34 -14.18 0.30
N GLU A 65 -6.34 -14.26 -0.59
CA GLU A 65 -7.36 -13.20 -0.71
C GLU A 65 -8.18 -13.05 0.57
N MET A 66 -8.55 -14.15 1.20
CA MET A 66 -9.27 -14.12 2.48
C MET A 66 -8.45 -13.43 3.58
N LEU A 67 -7.13 -13.64 3.63
CA LEU A 67 -6.27 -12.89 4.54
C LEU A 67 -6.22 -11.40 4.20
N CYS A 68 -6.19 -11.06 2.91
CA CYS A 68 -6.24 -9.67 2.46
C CYS A 68 -7.53 -8.98 2.89
N PHE A 69 -8.70 -9.60 2.75
CA PHE A 69 -9.97 -9.02 3.22
C PHE A 69 -10.08 -9.00 4.75
N LYS A 70 -9.64 -10.07 5.44
CA LYS A 70 -9.75 -10.17 6.90
C LYS A 70 -9.09 -8.98 7.63
N ARG A 71 -8.07 -8.37 7.03
CA ARG A 71 -7.36 -7.21 7.59
C ARG A 71 -8.30 -6.07 7.98
N TYR A 72 -9.30 -5.74 7.15
CA TYR A 72 -10.17 -4.57 7.38
C TYR A 72 -11.07 -4.79 8.60
N PHE A 73 -11.63 -6.01 8.72
CA PHE A 73 -12.45 -6.40 9.86
C PHE A 73 -11.65 -6.41 11.16
N ARG A 74 -10.42 -6.94 11.14
CA ARG A 74 -9.53 -6.94 12.32
C ARG A 74 -9.15 -5.53 12.75
N VAL A 75 -8.77 -4.68 11.79
CA VAL A 75 -8.41 -3.29 12.09
C VAL A 75 -9.61 -2.52 12.61
N LYS A 76 -10.82 -2.75 12.07
CA LYS A 76 -12.05 -2.12 12.55
C LYS A 76 -12.31 -2.48 14.01
N ALA A 77 -12.33 -3.78 14.33
CA ALA A 77 -12.58 -4.25 15.69
C ALA A 77 -11.53 -3.73 16.70
N PHE A 78 -10.25 -3.69 16.28
CA PHE A 78 -9.19 -3.12 17.12
C PHE A 78 -9.37 -1.61 17.33
N ALA A 79 -9.55 -0.84 16.25
CA ALA A 79 -9.65 0.62 16.30
C ALA A 79 -10.87 1.07 17.12
N GLU A 80 -11.99 0.34 17.03
CA GLU A 80 -13.19 0.56 17.84
C GLU A 80 -12.88 0.41 19.33
N ARG A 81 -12.30 -0.75 19.73
CA ARG A 81 -11.97 -1.06 21.13
C ARG A 81 -10.94 -0.09 21.70
N ALA A 82 -9.94 0.28 20.90
CA ALA A 82 -8.88 1.20 21.29
C ALA A 82 -9.28 2.68 21.16
N ARG A 83 -10.48 2.98 20.64
CA ARG A 83 -10.97 4.34 20.37
C ARG A 83 -10.02 5.16 19.49
N ILE A 84 -9.47 4.53 18.45
CA ILE A 84 -8.59 5.17 17.49
C ILE A 84 -9.43 5.75 16.36
N GLU A 85 -9.53 7.07 16.31
CA GLU A 85 -10.34 7.78 15.31
C GLU A 85 -9.68 7.85 13.93
N SER A 86 -8.34 7.87 13.88
CA SER A 86 -7.57 7.93 12.64
C SER A 86 -6.23 7.22 12.76
N PHE A 87 -5.83 6.52 11.71
CA PHE A 87 -4.60 5.72 11.69
C PHE A 87 -4.05 5.52 10.28
N ILE A 88 -2.79 5.12 10.21
CA ILE A 88 -2.14 4.66 8.98
C ILE A 88 -2.16 3.14 9.01
N MET A 89 -2.65 2.52 7.94
CA MET A 89 -2.50 1.08 7.72
C MET A 89 -1.31 0.86 6.80
N ILE A 90 -0.37 -0.01 7.20
CA ILE A 90 0.75 -0.40 6.35
C ILE A 90 0.91 -1.92 6.26
N ASP A 91 1.41 -2.39 5.11
CA ASP A 91 1.89 -3.77 4.95
C ASP A 91 3.31 -3.94 5.50
N THR A 92 3.70 -5.20 5.75
CA THR A 92 5.02 -5.54 6.31
C THR A 92 6.19 -5.28 5.35
N ASP A 93 5.91 -4.92 4.10
CA ASP A 93 6.91 -4.52 3.11
C ASP A 93 6.96 -3.03 2.88
N VAL A 94 6.40 -2.24 3.80
CA VAL A 94 6.49 -0.79 3.81
C VAL A 94 7.39 -0.32 4.94
N MET A 95 8.33 0.57 4.59
CA MET A 95 9.16 1.29 5.55
C MET A 95 8.71 2.74 5.60
N LEU A 96 8.43 3.25 6.80
CA LEU A 96 8.19 4.69 7.04
C LEU A 96 9.48 5.36 7.49
N PHE A 97 9.68 6.61 7.09
CA PHE A 97 10.89 7.37 7.38
C PHE A 97 10.58 8.64 8.18
N PRO A 98 11.58 9.30 8.81
CA PRO A 98 11.33 10.42 9.72
C PRO A 98 10.46 11.56 9.15
N ALA A 99 10.55 11.84 7.85
CA ALA A 99 9.72 12.86 7.21
C ALA A 99 8.21 12.50 7.24
N ALA A 100 7.89 11.20 7.24
CA ALA A 100 6.53 10.69 7.16
C ALA A 100 5.64 11.15 8.31
N LEU A 101 6.17 11.34 9.52
CA LEU A 101 5.38 11.74 10.68
C LEU A 101 4.70 13.09 10.45
N SER A 102 5.52 14.12 10.17
CA SER A 102 5.02 15.47 9.88
C SER A 102 4.09 15.50 8.66
N GLN A 103 4.34 14.67 7.65
CA GLN A 103 3.49 14.58 6.46
C GLN A 103 2.17 13.87 6.77
N ALA A 104 2.18 12.84 7.62
CA ALA A 104 0.98 12.15 8.04
C ALA A 104 0.07 13.08 8.85
N GLU A 105 0.62 13.86 9.78
CA GLU A 105 -0.13 14.86 10.55
C GLU A 105 -0.80 15.88 9.61
N ALA A 106 -0.05 16.42 8.64
CA ALA A 106 -0.60 17.34 7.64
C ALA A 106 -1.70 16.68 6.78
N LEU A 107 -1.53 15.41 6.42
CA LEU A 107 -2.55 14.66 5.68
C LEU A 107 -3.82 14.44 6.51
N PHE A 108 -3.72 14.10 7.80
CA PHE A 108 -4.88 13.91 8.67
C PHE A 108 -5.65 15.23 8.89
N GLU A 109 -4.95 16.33 9.13
CA GLU A 109 -5.60 17.66 9.22
C GLU A 109 -6.33 18.01 7.93
N ARG A 110 -5.74 17.69 6.78
CA ARG A 110 -6.38 17.89 5.48
C ARG A 110 -7.57 16.96 5.26
N MET A 111 -7.47 15.70 5.70
CA MET A 111 -8.59 14.76 5.64
C MET A 111 -9.78 15.31 6.44
N LYS A 112 -9.52 15.83 7.63
CA LYS A 112 -10.53 16.46 8.48
C LYS A 112 -11.16 17.68 7.80
N SER A 113 -10.37 18.58 7.22
CA SER A 113 -10.90 19.77 6.52
C SER A 113 -11.77 19.40 5.32
N ASP A 114 -11.34 18.41 4.56
CA ASP A 114 -11.99 18.00 3.30
C ASP A 114 -13.12 16.97 3.53
N ARG A 115 -13.37 16.58 4.79
CA ARG A 115 -14.26 15.45 5.15
C ARG A 115 -13.90 14.15 4.42
N CYS A 116 -12.62 13.97 4.13
CA CYS A 116 -12.09 12.77 3.50
C CYS A 116 -11.95 11.65 4.53
N VAL A 117 -12.48 10.48 4.21
CA VAL A 117 -12.57 9.35 5.15
C VAL A 117 -11.45 8.33 4.97
N ALA A 118 -10.81 8.31 3.80
CA ALA A 118 -9.64 7.48 3.52
C ALA A 118 -8.78 8.06 2.37
N LEU A 119 -7.46 7.91 2.50
CA LEU A 119 -6.50 8.14 1.42
C LEU A 119 -5.82 6.84 1.04
N LEU A 120 -5.94 6.45 -0.23
CA LEU A 120 -5.43 5.18 -0.72
C LEU A 120 -4.23 5.36 -1.64
N SER A 121 -3.33 4.36 -1.62
CA SER A 121 -2.22 4.31 -2.55
C SER A 121 -2.71 3.84 -3.92
N VAL A 122 -2.43 4.63 -4.96
CA VAL A 122 -2.80 4.33 -6.35
C VAL A 122 -1.62 4.59 -7.28
N VAL A 123 -1.73 4.09 -8.51
CA VAL A 123 -0.81 4.39 -9.61
C VAL A 123 -1.53 5.29 -10.60
N VAL A 124 -0.93 6.41 -11.07
CA VAL A 124 -1.59 7.20 -12.15
C VAL A 124 -0.72 7.60 -13.35
N ARG A 125 -0.47 6.68 -14.29
CA ARG A 125 -0.75 6.81 -15.76
C ARG A 125 -0.02 5.73 -16.58
N PRO A 126 -0.53 5.36 -17.78
CA PRO A 126 -1.95 5.22 -18.17
C PRO A 126 -2.18 4.02 -19.14
N LYS A 127 -3.10 3.09 -18.89
CA LYS A 127 -4.47 3.21 -19.40
C LYS A 127 -5.49 2.31 -18.69
N GLU A 128 -5.10 1.40 -17.79
CA GLU A 128 -6.02 0.37 -17.26
C GLU A 128 -5.84 0.07 -15.76
N PHE A 129 -5.69 1.07 -14.90
CA PHE A 129 -5.57 0.84 -13.46
C PHE A 129 -6.89 1.15 -12.75
N TRP A 130 -7.46 0.11 -12.16
CA TRP A 130 -8.78 0.07 -11.50
C TRP A 130 -8.69 -0.37 -10.04
N HIS A 131 -7.47 -0.54 -9.54
CA HIS A 131 -7.21 -0.96 -8.18
C HIS A 131 -6.59 0.16 -7.35
N ALA A 132 -7.02 0.26 -6.10
CA ALA A 132 -6.35 1.01 -5.05
C ALA A 132 -5.73 0.01 -4.08
N SER A 133 -4.62 0.35 -3.45
CA SER A 133 -3.87 -0.59 -2.63
C SER A 133 -3.79 -0.13 -1.17
N PRO A 134 -3.98 -1.05 -0.19
CA PRO A 134 -3.95 -0.71 1.22
C PRO A 134 -2.54 -0.63 1.80
N HIS A 135 -1.50 -1.04 1.06
CA HIS A 135 -0.13 -1.25 1.59
C HIS A 135 0.45 -0.05 2.34
N CYS A 136 0.03 1.16 1.99
CA CYS A 136 0.20 2.37 2.78
C CYS A 136 -1.03 3.23 2.53
N SER A 137 -1.89 3.32 3.54
CA SER A 137 -3.18 3.99 3.42
C SER A 137 -3.55 4.70 4.72
N PHE A 138 -4.28 5.82 4.61
CA PHE A 138 -4.71 6.63 5.73
C PHE A 138 -6.21 6.44 5.91
N TRP A 139 -6.64 6.24 7.14
CA TRP A 139 -8.03 5.91 7.45
C TRP A 139 -8.53 6.76 8.60
N THR A 140 -9.78 7.17 8.49
CA THR A 140 -10.62 7.44 9.66
C THR A 140 -11.33 6.15 10.05
N PHE A 141 -11.71 6.03 11.32
CA PHE A 141 -12.53 4.90 11.79
C PHE A 141 -13.84 4.81 10.99
N ALA A 142 -14.54 5.94 10.84
CA ALA A 142 -15.77 6.02 10.03
C ALA A 142 -15.56 5.58 8.56
N GLY A 143 -14.40 5.90 7.97
CA GLY A 143 -14.06 5.45 6.62
C GLY A 143 -13.87 3.93 6.54
N LEU A 144 -13.23 3.33 7.55
CA LEU A 144 -13.09 1.88 7.62
C LEU A 144 -14.45 1.20 7.85
N GLU A 145 -15.34 1.76 8.67
CA GLU A 145 -16.70 1.27 8.84
C GLU A 145 -17.49 1.28 7.53
N GLN A 146 -17.42 2.39 6.78
CA GLN A 146 -18.05 2.50 5.46
C GLN A 146 -17.51 1.46 4.48
N PHE A 147 -16.20 1.21 4.49
CA PHE A 147 -15.61 0.21 3.61
C PHE A 147 -16.01 -1.22 4.01
N VAL A 148 -16.04 -1.54 5.31
CA VAL A 148 -16.52 -2.85 5.79
C VAL A 148 -17.99 -3.06 5.41
N ALA A 149 -18.85 -2.05 5.58
CA ALA A 149 -20.24 -2.12 5.15
C ALA A 149 -20.37 -2.33 3.63
N TYR A 150 -19.52 -1.66 2.84
CA TYR A 150 -19.44 -1.87 1.40
C TYR A 150 -19.06 -3.32 1.03
N LEU A 151 -18.07 -3.89 1.71
CA LEU A 151 -17.67 -5.30 1.51
C LEU A 151 -18.79 -6.27 1.85
N LEU A 152 -19.49 -6.04 2.97
CA LEU A 152 -20.64 -6.86 3.36
C LEU A 152 -21.73 -6.84 2.30
N ASN A 153 -22.08 -5.65 1.81
CA ASN A 153 -23.08 -5.49 0.75
C ASN A 153 -22.70 -6.23 -0.54
N LEU A 154 -21.42 -6.14 -0.96
CA LEU A 154 -20.91 -6.90 -2.11
C LEU A 154 -21.03 -8.42 -1.90
N SER A 155 -20.69 -8.90 -0.70
CA SER A 155 -20.75 -10.34 -0.39
C SER A 155 -22.18 -10.88 -0.25
N SER A 156 -23.14 -10.04 0.14
CA SER A 156 -24.56 -10.42 0.26
C SER A 156 -25.33 -10.36 -1.06
N CYS A 157 -24.77 -9.75 -2.11
CA CYS A 157 -25.39 -9.61 -3.43
C CYS A 157 -24.47 -10.19 -4.52
N PRO A 158 -24.62 -11.48 -4.87
CA PRO A 158 -23.81 -12.13 -5.89
C PRO A 158 -23.79 -11.38 -7.23
N GLU A 159 -24.89 -10.75 -7.61
CA GLU A 159 -25.03 -9.95 -8.82
C GLU A 159 -24.09 -8.73 -8.80
N ALA A 160 -24.07 -7.97 -7.70
CA ALA A 160 -23.21 -6.80 -7.56
C ALA A 160 -21.71 -7.16 -7.67
N MET A 161 -21.31 -8.28 -7.07
CA MET A 161 -19.94 -8.77 -7.18
C MET A 161 -19.62 -9.29 -8.59
N SER A 162 -20.58 -9.98 -9.23
CA SER A 162 -20.44 -10.42 -10.62
C SER A 162 -20.32 -9.25 -11.59
N ASP A 163 -21.12 -8.20 -11.41
CA ASP A 163 -21.08 -6.99 -12.24
C ASP A 163 -19.76 -6.23 -12.07
N LEU A 164 -19.25 -6.16 -10.84
CA LEU A 164 -17.93 -5.59 -10.57
C LEU A 164 -16.82 -6.40 -11.24
N VAL A 165 -16.90 -7.73 -11.21
CA VAL A 165 -15.97 -8.61 -11.93
C VAL A 165 -16.08 -8.39 -13.44
N ALA A 166 -17.29 -8.38 -13.98
CA ALA A 166 -17.55 -8.27 -15.42
C ALA A 166 -17.08 -6.93 -15.99
N SER A 167 -17.36 -5.81 -15.30
CA SER A 167 -16.96 -4.46 -15.71
C SER A 167 -15.44 -4.28 -15.75
N ASN A 168 -14.69 -5.00 -14.91
CA ASN A 168 -13.24 -4.90 -14.84
C ASN A 168 -12.50 -5.92 -15.72
N ARG A 169 -13.16 -6.96 -16.24
CA ARG A 169 -12.52 -8.01 -17.08
C ARG A 169 -11.85 -7.46 -18.34
N SER A 170 -12.37 -6.37 -18.89
CA SER A 170 -11.82 -5.72 -20.09
C SER A 170 -10.57 -4.90 -19.81
N LEU A 171 -10.25 -4.64 -18.53
CA LEU A 171 -9.12 -3.84 -18.13
C LEU A 171 -7.84 -4.69 -18.17
N ARG A 172 -6.78 -4.13 -18.76
CA ARG A 172 -5.47 -4.79 -18.82
C ARG A 172 -4.96 -5.01 -17.41
N ASN A 173 -4.39 -6.18 -17.19
CA ASN A 173 -3.92 -6.65 -15.88
C ASN A 173 -5.05 -6.92 -14.86
N TYR A 174 -6.29 -7.13 -15.31
CA TYR A 174 -7.33 -7.69 -14.45
C TYR A 174 -6.90 -9.06 -13.91
N THR A 175 -6.91 -9.22 -12.59
CA THR A 175 -6.47 -10.44 -11.90
C THR A 175 -7.58 -11.11 -11.12
N GLY A 176 -8.85 -10.77 -11.39
CA GLY A 176 -9.99 -11.25 -10.61
C GLY A 176 -10.32 -10.39 -9.40
N PHE A 177 -11.37 -10.76 -8.66
CA PHE A 177 -11.83 -10.01 -7.48
C PHE A 177 -10.90 -10.20 -6.28
N SER A 178 -10.20 -9.12 -5.91
CA SER A 178 -9.33 -8.98 -4.74
C SER A 178 -9.71 -7.77 -3.89
N ASP A 179 -9.11 -7.62 -2.72
CA ASP A 179 -9.36 -6.45 -1.87
C ASP A 179 -8.99 -5.12 -2.56
N MET A 180 -7.93 -5.12 -3.35
CA MET A 180 -7.51 -3.94 -4.12
C MET A 180 -8.55 -3.52 -5.18
N VAL A 181 -9.27 -4.50 -5.74
CA VAL A 181 -10.43 -4.25 -6.63
C VAL A 181 -11.55 -3.59 -5.88
N ALA A 182 -11.92 -4.18 -4.74
CA ALA A 182 -12.99 -3.67 -3.91
C ALA A 182 -12.69 -2.25 -3.44
N LEU A 183 -11.44 -1.97 -3.05
CA LEU A 183 -10.97 -0.62 -2.71
C LEU A 183 -11.04 0.35 -3.89
N GLY A 184 -10.57 -0.05 -5.07
CA GLY A 184 -10.63 0.80 -6.26
C GLY A 184 -12.07 1.14 -6.66
N ALA A 185 -12.96 0.15 -6.61
CA ALA A 185 -14.39 0.32 -6.86
C ALA A 185 -15.06 1.22 -5.81
N TRP A 186 -14.78 1.00 -4.53
CA TRP A 186 -15.28 1.84 -3.44
C TRP A 186 -14.80 3.28 -3.57
N MET A 187 -13.52 3.49 -3.87
CA MET A 187 -12.94 4.81 -4.11
C MET A 187 -13.62 5.52 -5.29
N ASN A 188 -13.92 4.82 -6.38
CA ASN A 188 -14.61 5.40 -7.53
C ASN A 188 -16.08 5.75 -7.23
N ALA A 189 -16.74 4.99 -6.35
CA ALA A 189 -18.13 5.20 -5.97
C ALA A 189 -18.30 6.21 -4.82
N ASN A 190 -17.25 6.52 -4.06
CA ASN A 190 -17.29 7.35 -2.86
C ASN A 190 -16.38 8.57 -2.99
N SER A 191 -16.96 9.75 -3.21
CA SER A 191 -16.22 11.01 -3.34
C SER A 191 -15.43 11.44 -2.09
N LEU A 192 -15.68 10.81 -0.93
CA LEU A 192 -14.94 11.06 0.30
C LEU A 192 -13.64 10.25 0.39
N VAL A 193 -13.39 9.36 -0.56
CA VAL A 193 -12.17 8.54 -0.64
C VAL A 193 -11.32 9.07 -1.78
N ARG A 194 -10.04 9.32 -1.51
CA ARG A 194 -9.15 9.97 -2.49
C ARG A 194 -7.82 9.23 -2.61
N SER A 195 -7.07 9.56 -3.66
CA SER A 195 -5.69 9.15 -3.72
C SER A 195 -4.86 9.95 -2.71
N ILE A 196 -3.88 9.30 -2.07
CA ILE A 196 -2.80 10.00 -1.35
C ILE A 196 -2.10 11.02 -2.28
N LEU A 197 -2.09 10.76 -3.59
CA LEU A 197 -1.44 11.61 -4.59
C LEU A 197 -2.26 12.82 -5.00
N ASP A 198 -3.56 12.85 -4.71
CA ASP A 198 -4.43 14.01 -4.96
C ASP A 198 -4.34 15.05 -3.85
N VAL A 199 -3.74 14.67 -2.72
CA VAL A 199 -3.56 15.54 -1.57
C VAL A 199 -2.13 16.08 -1.60
N PRO A 200 -1.95 17.42 -1.69
CA PRO A 200 -0.62 18.01 -1.64
C PRO A 200 0.12 17.56 -0.38
N SER A 201 1.21 16.83 -0.58
CA SER A 201 2.14 16.42 0.46
C SER A 201 3.56 16.62 -0.03
N ALA A 202 4.46 16.97 0.88
CA ALA A 202 5.87 17.04 0.55
C ALA A 202 6.43 15.63 0.42
N GLY A 203 7.29 15.43 -0.59
CA GLY A 203 8.02 14.18 -0.78
C GLY A 203 7.28 13.12 -1.62
N LEU A 204 7.66 11.87 -1.40
CA LEU A 204 7.16 10.69 -2.11
C LEU A 204 6.50 9.74 -1.10
N TRP A 205 5.20 9.52 -1.28
CA TRP A 205 4.51 8.32 -0.80
C TRP A 205 4.59 7.25 -1.88
N ASP A 206 5.62 6.40 -1.82
CA ASP A 206 5.93 5.37 -2.80
C ASP A 206 4.84 4.28 -2.86
N HIS A 207 4.31 4.07 -4.06
CA HIS A 207 3.40 2.98 -4.36
C HIS A 207 4.16 1.66 -4.54
N ASN A 208 5.38 1.68 -5.11
CA ASN A 208 6.24 0.52 -5.24
C ASN A 208 7.64 0.94 -5.73
N ILE A 209 8.69 0.49 -5.04
CA ILE A 209 10.07 0.84 -5.39
C ILE A 209 10.47 0.31 -6.77
N THR A 210 9.84 -0.76 -7.25
CA THR A 210 10.10 -1.38 -8.57
C THR A 210 9.33 -0.72 -9.72
N MET A 211 8.72 0.44 -9.46
CA MET A 211 8.07 1.28 -10.46
C MET A 211 8.86 2.56 -10.67
N SER A 212 9.32 2.82 -11.88
CA SER A 212 10.08 4.03 -12.21
C SER A 212 9.21 5.29 -12.34
N ALA A 213 7.89 5.15 -12.31
CA ALA A 213 6.96 6.26 -12.39
C ALA A 213 5.75 6.03 -11.47
N GLN A 214 5.19 7.13 -10.98
CA GLN A 214 3.97 7.15 -10.18
C GLN A 214 3.27 8.48 -10.36
N ASN A 215 1.99 8.44 -10.69
CA ASN A 215 1.30 9.60 -11.25
C ASN A 215 2.03 10.11 -12.53
N SER A 216 2.05 11.43 -12.73
CA SER A 216 2.88 12.12 -13.72
C SER A 216 4.37 12.17 -13.36
N ARG A 217 4.78 11.67 -12.19
CA ARG A 217 6.15 11.77 -11.67
C ARG A 217 6.99 10.61 -12.18
N ARG A 218 8.20 10.91 -12.67
CA ARG A 218 9.17 9.91 -13.17
C ARG A 218 10.43 10.00 -12.34
N TYR A 219 10.98 8.85 -11.96
CA TYR A 219 12.14 8.77 -11.09
C TYR A 219 13.35 8.20 -11.81
N VAL A 220 14.54 8.60 -11.37
CA VAL A 220 15.79 7.93 -11.74
C VAL A 220 15.68 6.49 -11.27
N SER A 221 15.90 5.56 -12.18
CA SER A 221 15.69 4.14 -11.94
C SER A 221 16.76 3.29 -12.61
N SER A 222 17.09 2.16 -12.00
CA SER A 222 17.94 1.10 -12.58
C SER A 222 17.10 -0.16 -12.77
N PHE A 223 16.99 -0.63 -14.01
CA PHE A 223 16.17 -1.80 -14.40
C PHE A 223 14.73 -1.78 -13.85
N GLY A 224 14.11 -0.60 -13.81
CA GLY A 224 12.74 -0.38 -13.32
C GLY A 224 12.64 -0.01 -11.83
N SER A 225 13.68 -0.25 -11.03
CA SER A 225 13.70 0.09 -9.60
C SER A 225 14.17 1.52 -9.37
N LYS A 226 13.44 2.32 -8.59
CA LYS A 226 13.84 3.68 -8.19
C LYS A 226 15.18 3.64 -7.46
N VAL A 227 16.07 4.57 -7.80
CA VAL A 227 17.32 4.76 -7.07
C VAL A 227 17.05 5.60 -5.84
N VAL A 228 17.48 5.11 -4.68
CA VAL A 228 17.28 5.77 -3.38
C VAL A 228 18.58 5.98 -2.63
N LEU A 229 18.76 7.13 -2.00
CA LEU A 229 19.91 7.45 -1.16
C LEU A 229 19.43 7.78 0.25
N VAL A 230 19.96 7.10 1.28
CA VAL A 230 19.70 7.44 2.69
C VAL A 230 20.88 8.24 3.18
N LEU A 231 20.62 9.48 3.58
CA LEU A 231 21.62 10.38 4.14
C LEU A 231 22.05 9.92 5.54
N GLY A 232 23.16 10.47 6.06
CA GLY A 232 23.67 10.10 7.39
C GLY A 232 22.65 10.28 8.52
N ASP A 233 21.80 11.31 8.39
CA ASP A 233 20.68 11.61 9.29
C ASP A 233 19.46 10.67 9.13
N GLY A 234 19.55 9.65 8.28
CA GLY A 234 18.50 8.66 8.06
C GLY A 234 17.40 9.11 7.09
N ARG A 235 17.48 10.32 6.51
CA ARG A 235 16.50 10.77 5.52
C ARG A 235 16.74 10.11 4.17
N PRO A 236 15.77 9.37 3.61
CA PRO A 236 15.83 8.87 2.25
C PRO A 236 15.49 9.97 1.23
N LEU A 237 16.22 9.94 0.12
CA LEU A 237 15.99 10.74 -1.08
C LEU A 237 15.75 9.80 -2.27
N ALA A 238 14.73 10.12 -3.05
CA ALA A 238 14.57 9.65 -4.42
C ALA A 238 14.88 10.81 -5.37
N PHE A 239 15.11 10.50 -6.63
CA PHE A 239 15.48 11.49 -7.64
C PHE A 239 14.41 11.52 -8.71
N GLU A 240 13.68 12.64 -8.81
CA GLU A 240 12.61 12.83 -9.78
C GLU A 240 13.14 13.58 -11.01
N TRP A 241 12.82 13.13 -12.22
CA TRP A 241 13.19 13.81 -13.46
C TRP A 241 12.39 15.11 -13.62
N SER A 242 13.07 16.25 -13.54
CA SER A 242 12.52 17.58 -13.80
C SER A 242 13.32 18.27 -14.90
N GLY A 243 12.98 17.99 -16.16
CA GLY A 243 13.77 18.43 -17.31
C GLY A 243 15.08 17.63 -17.44
N TRP A 244 16.19 18.32 -17.64
CA TRP A 244 17.50 17.71 -17.92
C TRP A 244 18.28 17.29 -16.68
N ARG A 245 17.93 17.81 -15.49
CA ARG A 245 18.53 17.40 -14.20
C ARG A 245 17.48 16.77 -13.30
N PRO A 246 17.84 15.68 -12.59
CA PRO A 246 16.96 15.14 -11.58
C PRO A 246 16.95 16.05 -10.34
N LYS A 247 15.78 16.22 -9.74
CA LYS A 247 15.55 16.91 -8.48
C LYS A 247 15.47 15.88 -7.34
N ALA A 248 16.20 16.11 -6.26
CA ALA A 248 16.07 15.32 -5.05
C ALA A 248 14.69 15.54 -4.41
N THR A 249 14.05 14.43 -4.03
CA THR A 249 12.74 14.38 -3.41
C THR A 249 12.83 13.55 -2.15
N THR A 250 12.41 14.10 -1.02
CA THR A 250 12.30 13.36 0.24
C THR A 250 11.32 12.20 0.12
N VAL A 251 11.65 11.06 0.72
CA VAL A 251 10.77 9.88 0.69
C VAL A 251 10.11 9.70 2.05
N ASN A 252 8.78 9.61 2.06
CA ASN A 252 7.98 9.39 3.27
C ASN A 252 7.89 7.89 3.56
N ASN A 253 7.66 7.07 2.54
CA ASN A 253 7.70 5.62 2.64
C ASN A 253 8.39 4.97 1.44
N LEU A 254 8.85 3.74 1.62
CA LEU A 254 9.22 2.84 0.52
C LEU A 254 8.39 1.58 0.60
N HIS A 255 7.79 1.17 -0.51
CA HIS A 255 7.06 -0.09 -0.61
C HIS A 255 7.90 -1.10 -1.42
N LEU A 256 8.40 -2.13 -0.75
CA LEU A 256 9.34 -3.10 -1.28
C LEU A 256 8.70 -4.46 -1.55
N GLN A 257 7.66 -4.51 -2.39
CA GLN A 257 6.90 -5.75 -2.64
C GLN A 257 7.74 -6.90 -3.22
N GLY A 258 7.36 -8.14 -2.88
CA GLY A 258 7.91 -9.36 -3.45
C GLY A 258 9.38 -9.57 -3.08
N LYS A 259 10.26 -9.81 -4.08
CA LYS A 259 11.69 -10.01 -3.83
C LYS A 259 12.41 -8.72 -3.39
N ALA A 260 11.82 -7.54 -3.62
CA ALA A 260 12.40 -6.28 -3.19
C ALA A 260 12.48 -6.16 -1.65
N LYS A 261 11.66 -6.92 -0.90
CA LYS A 261 11.69 -6.97 0.58
C LYS A 261 13.09 -7.28 1.12
N LEU A 262 13.89 -8.05 0.38
CA LEU A 262 15.27 -8.37 0.76
C LEU A 262 16.15 -7.11 0.93
N ALA A 263 15.83 -6.01 0.26
CA ALA A 263 16.55 -4.75 0.38
C ALA A 263 16.17 -3.96 1.64
N MET A 264 15.06 -4.27 2.32
CA MET A 264 14.61 -3.56 3.53
C MET A 264 15.69 -3.53 4.61
N ARG A 265 16.29 -4.69 4.92
CA ARG A 265 17.36 -4.78 5.93
C ARG A 265 18.59 -3.96 5.56
N LEU A 266 18.94 -3.90 4.27
CA LEU A 266 20.08 -3.11 3.82
C LEU A 266 19.79 -1.61 3.96
N ILE A 267 18.56 -1.18 3.62
CA ILE A 267 18.12 0.21 3.78
C ILE A 267 18.08 0.61 5.26
N ASP A 268 17.52 -0.25 6.11
CA ASP A 268 17.47 -0.06 7.57
C ASP A 268 18.87 0.06 8.19
N GLN A 269 19.83 -0.74 7.70
CA GLN A 269 21.25 -0.64 8.07
C GLN A 269 22.01 0.52 7.39
N LYS A 270 21.30 1.42 6.67
CA LYS A 270 21.88 2.52 5.90
C LYS A 270 22.88 2.09 4.80
N LYS A 271 22.88 0.81 4.41
CA LYS A 271 23.71 0.22 3.34
C LYS A 271 23.06 0.43 1.96
N THR A 272 22.81 1.67 1.60
CA THR A 272 21.99 2.02 0.43
C THR A 272 22.63 1.67 -0.90
N VAL A 273 23.95 1.76 -1.03
CA VAL A 273 24.65 1.29 -2.24
C VAL A 273 24.37 -0.19 -2.49
N ALA A 274 24.51 -1.04 -1.45
CA ALA A 274 24.21 -2.46 -1.53
C ALA A 274 22.73 -2.72 -1.83
N ALA A 275 21.82 -1.95 -1.22
CA ALA A 275 20.39 -2.05 -1.49
C ALA A 275 20.06 -1.74 -2.96
N ASN A 276 20.60 -0.66 -3.53
CA ASN A 276 20.39 -0.31 -4.93
C ASN A 276 20.98 -1.35 -5.89
N LEU A 277 22.17 -1.89 -5.58
CA LEU A 277 22.76 -2.98 -6.37
C LEU A 277 21.88 -4.23 -6.37
N LEU A 278 21.36 -4.63 -5.19
CA LEU A 278 20.43 -5.75 -5.08
C LEU A 278 19.16 -5.51 -5.91
N LEU A 279 18.56 -4.32 -5.79
CA LEU A 279 17.36 -3.95 -6.55
C LEU A 279 17.61 -3.93 -8.06
N ALA A 280 18.80 -3.48 -8.50
CA ALA A 280 19.20 -3.49 -9.90
C ALA A 280 19.36 -4.93 -10.43
N VAL A 281 20.01 -5.82 -9.66
CA VAL A 281 20.16 -7.24 -10.01
C VAL A 281 18.81 -7.93 -10.12
N LEU A 282 17.91 -7.70 -9.15
CA LEU A 282 16.55 -8.25 -9.17
C LEU A 282 15.74 -7.72 -10.37
N GLY A 283 15.89 -6.43 -10.68
CA GLY A 283 15.27 -5.79 -11.86
C GLY A 283 15.78 -6.39 -13.16
N LEU A 284 17.10 -6.54 -13.31
CA LEU A 284 17.74 -7.17 -14.47
C LEU A 284 17.24 -8.61 -14.66
N ALA A 285 17.21 -9.41 -13.60
CA ALA A 285 16.71 -10.79 -13.65
C ALA A 285 15.22 -10.88 -14.03
N LYS A 286 14.40 -9.87 -13.67
CA LYS A 286 13.01 -9.76 -14.11
C LYS A 286 12.93 -9.41 -15.60
N TRP A 287 13.72 -8.43 -16.05
CA TRP A 287 13.78 -7.99 -17.44
C TRP A 287 14.23 -9.09 -18.39
N VAL A 288 15.31 -9.81 -18.04
CA VAL A 288 15.80 -10.97 -18.83
C VAL A 288 14.71 -12.03 -18.97
N ARG A 289 14.00 -12.40 -17.88
CA ARG A 289 12.90 -13.36 -17.95
C ARG A 289 11.74 -12.88 -18.83
N GLN A 290 11.45 -11.59 -18.86
CA GLN A 290 10.43 -11.02 -19.74
C GLN A 290 10.84 -11.12 -21.21
N LEU A 291 12.11 -10.83 -21.54
CA LEU A 291 12.62 -11.00 -22.90
C LEU A 291 12.49 -12.43 -23.41
N PHE A 292 12.89 -13.43 -22.60
CA PHE A 292 12.75 -14.84 -22.97
C PHE A 292 11.29 -15.24 -23.22
N ARG A 293 10.35 -14.79 -22.36
CA ARG A 293 8.92 -15.07 -22.55
C ARG A 293 8.35 -14.41 -23.80
N SER A 294 8.76 -13.18 -24.10
CA SER A 294 8.34 -12.48 -25.32
C SER A 294 8.86 -13.18 -26.58
N ALA A 295 10.12 -13.63 -26.56
CA ALA A 295 10.70 -14.40 -27.66
C ALA A 295 9.98 -15.74 -27.88
N GLN A 296 9.64 -16.47 -26.82
CA GLN A 296 8.86 -17.71 -26.91
C GLN A 296 7.47 -17.49 -27.52
N ARG A 297 6.77 -16.41 -27.14
CA ARG A 297 5.45 -16.07 -27.70
C ARG A 297 5.50 -15.62 -29.16
N ALA A 298 6.63 -15.08 -29.61
CA ALA A 298 6.82 -14.68 -31.01
C ALA A 298 7.18 -15.87 -31.91
N ALA A 299 7.65 -16.98 -31.33
CA ALA A 299 8.02 -18.20 -32.03
C ALA A 299 6.88 -19.27 -32.07
N SER A 300 5.78 -19.04 -31.36
CA SER A 300 4.56 -19.86 -31.32
C SER A 300 3.44 -19.24 -32.12
#